data_AF-A0A3D9CBB3-F1
#
_entry.id   AF-A0A3D9CBB3-F1
#
_cell.length_a   1.000
_cell.length_b   1.000
_cell.length_c   1.000
_cell.angle_alpha   90.00
_cell.angle_beta   90.00
_cell.angle_gamma   90.00
#
_symmetry.space_group_name_H-M   'P 1'
#
loop_
_entity.id
_entity.type
_entity.pdbx_description
1 polymer ?
#
loop_
_entity_poly.entity_id
_entity_poly.type
_entity_poly.pdbx_seq_one_letter_code
_entity_poly.pdbx_strand_id
1 'polypeptide(L)' 'MNIDTDGSIASVAFNFSFWAGGKKGLWGKESWGLVKIKNEWKITSVIFSMENENISPEPQKE' A
#
# COMPACT_ATOMS: atom_id res chain seq x y z
N MET A 1 8.59 2.50 2.92
CA MET A 1 8.16 2.03 1.59
C MET A 1 9.30 1.21 1.03
N ASN A 2 9.01 0.04 0.46
CA ASN A 2 9.99 -0.81 -0.20
C ASN A 2 9.54 -1.07 -1.64
N ILE A 3 10.48 -1.09 -2.58
CA ILE A 3 10.26 -1.32 -4.00
C ILE A 3 11.34 -2.31 -4.46
N ASP A 4 10.92 -3.39 -5.13
CA ASP A 4 11.82 -4.37 -5.74
C ASP A 4 11.40 -4.66 -7.19
N THR A 5 12.35 -4.76 -8.12
CA THR A 5 12.05 -4.94 -9.55
C THR A 5 13.24 -5.44 -10.37
N ASP A 6 12.97 -6.22 -11.41
CA ASP A 6 13.94 -6.64 -12.44
C ASP A 6 13.78 -5.87 -13.77
N GLY A 7 12.90 -4.86 -13.82
CA GLY A 7 12.56 -4.11 -15.02
C GLY A 7 11.39 -4.67 -15.84
N SER A 8 10.91 -5.87 -15.53
CA SER A 8 9.76 -6.53 -16.17
C SER A 8 8.62 -6.85 -15.18
N ILE A 9 8.97 -7.19 -13.93
CA ILE A 9 8.07 -7.42 -12.80
C ILE A 9 8.52 -6.51 -11.65
N ALA A 10 7.58 -6.07 -10.82
CA ALA A 10 7.89 -5.32 -9.61
C ALA A 10 6.98 -5.70 -8.44
N SER A 11 7.48 -5.46 -7.23
CA SER A 11 6.69 -5.44 -6.01
C SER A 11 6.88 -4.12 -5.27
N VAL A 12 5.80 -3.60 -4.66
CA VAL A 12 5.84 -2.36 -3.87
C VAL A 12 5.12 -2.60 -2.56
N ALA A 13 5.77 -2.35 -1.43
CA ALA A 13 5.17 -2.48 -0.10
C ALA A 13 5.23 -1.16 0.70
N PHE A 14 4.11 -0.73 1.25
CA PHE A 14 4.00 0.53 1.98
C PHE A 14 2.94 0.49 3.07
N ASN A 15 3.10 1.35 4.08
CA ASN A 15 2.03 1.61 5.05
C ASN A 15 1.09 2.67 4.44
N PHE A 16 -0.22 2.52 4.65
CA PHE A 16 -1.22 3.48 4.21
C PHE A 16 -2.08 3.96 5.39
N SER A 17 -2.65 5.15 5.23
CA SER A 17 -3.72 5.67 6.07
C SER A 17 -4.75 6.34 5.17
N PHE A 18 -6.01 5.96 5.30
CA PHE A 18 -7.14 6.51 4.57
C PHE A 18 -7.79 7.64 5.38
N TRP A 19 -7.91 8.80 4.75
CA TRP A 19 -8.49 10.01 5.34
C TRP A 19 -9.69 10.47 4.52
N ALA A 20 -10.80 10.74 5.19
CA ALA A 20 -12.01 11.30 4.56
C ALA A 20 -12.61 12.35 5.49
N GLY A 21 -12.97 13.51 4.93
CA GLY A 21 -13.56 14.61 5.72
C GLY A 21 -12.69 15.11 6.88
N GLY A 22 -11.36 15.04 6.75
CA GLY A 22 -10.41 15.44 7.81
C GLY A 22 -10.26 14.44 8.95
N LYS A 23 -10.88 13.26 8.87
CA LYS A 23 -10.75 12.19 9.86
C LYS A 23 -10.03 10.99 9.26
N LYS A 24 -9.10 10.40 10.01
CA LYS A 24 -8.49 9.13 9.66
C LYS A 24 -9.47 8.00 9.98
N GLY A 25 -9.67 7.10 9.02
CA GLY A 25 -10.59 5.97 9.16
C GLY A 25 -9.84 4.64 9.25
N LEU A 26 -9.19 4.26 8.16
CA LEU A 26 -8.46 2.99 8.06
C LEU A 26 -6.97 3.25 7.94
N TRP A 27 -6.16 2.33 8.46
CA TRP A 27 -4.72 2.29 8.20
C TRP A 27 -4.27 0.84 8.06
N GLY A 28 -3.06 0.65 7.58
CA GLY A 28 -2.51 -0.70 7.43
C GLY A 28 -1.30 -0.72 6.51
N LYS A 29 -1.11 -1.87 5.86
CA LYS A 29 -0.03 -2.09 4.90
C LYS A 29 -0.62 -2.61 3.60
N GLU A 30 -0.02 -2.20 2.50
CA GLU A 30 -0.29 -2.72 1.17
C GLU A 30 0.98 -3.29 0.57
N SER A 31 0.82 -4.36 -0.21
CA SER A 31 1.84 -4.95 -1.07
C SER A 31 1.23 -5.16 -2.45
N TRP A 32 1.78 -4.49 -3.46
CA TRP A 32 1.30 -4.53 -4.84
C TRP A 32 2.27 -5.37 -5.67
N GLY A 33 1.71 -6.26 -6.50
CA GLY A 33 2.43 -6.92 -7.59
C GLY A 33 2.18 -6.18 -8.90
N LEU A 34 3.22 -5.94 -9.68
CA LEU A 34 3.14 -5.23 -10.96
C LEU A 34 3.86 -5.97 -12.07
N VAL A 35 3.35 -5.80 -13.30
CA VAL A 35 3.99 -6.26 -14.54
C VAL A 35 4.15 -5.08 -15.51
N LYS A 36 5.25 -5.07 -16.25
CA LYS A 36 5.52 -4.05 -17.27
C LYS A 36 5.06 -4.53 -18.64
N ILE A 37 4.08 -3.87 -19.23
CA ILE A 37 3.52 -4.20 -20.55
C ILE A 37 3.57 -2.95 -21.41
N LYS A 38 4.16 -3.03 -22.61
CA LYS A 38 4.30 -1.88 -23.53
C LYS A 38 4.92 -0.65 -22.86
N ASN A 39 5.93 -0.88 -22.03
CA ASN A 39 6.63 0.13 -21.23
C ASN A 39 5.80 0.84 -20.15
N GLU A 40 4.62 0.31 -19.81
CA GLU A 40 3.75 0.80 -18.73
C GLU A 40 3.65 -0.23 -17.61
N TRP A 41 3.65 0.24 -16.36
CA TRP A 41 3.40 -0.61 -15.20
C TRP A 41 1.91 -0.82 -14.97
N LYS A 42 1.51 -2.07 -14.74
CA LYS A 42 0.13 -2.45 -14.43
C LYS A 42 0.10 -3.28 -13.15
N ILE A 43 -0.85 -2.99 -12.29
CA ILE A 43 -1.07 -3.74 -11.05
C ILE A 43 -1.75 -5.07 -11.39
N THR A 44 -1.19 -6.18 -10.93
CA THR A 44 -1.77 -7.52 -11.10
C THR A 44 -2.35 -8.07 -9.81
N SER A 45 -1.85 -7.62 -8.66
CA SER A 45 -2.36 -8.00 -7.35
C SER A 45 -2.18 -6.87 -6.35
N VAL A 46 -3.11 -6.82 -5.40
CA VAL A 46 -3.03 -5.98 -4.20
C VAL A 46 -3.31 -6.90 -3.03
N ILE A 47 -2.35 -7.00 -2.11
CA ILE A 47 -2.50 -7.65 -0.81
C ILE A 47 -2.47 -6.55 0.24
N PHE A 48 -3.43 -6.54 1.15
CA PHE A 48 -3.53 -5.48 2.14
C PHE A 48 -3.94 -5.99 3.52
N SER A 49 -3.58 -5.24 4.55
CA SER A 49 -4.16 -5.33 5.90
C SER A 49 -4.97 -4.07 6.19
N MET A 50 -6.00 -4.14 7.02
CA MET A 50 -6.78 -2.96 7.42
C MET A 50 -7.06 -3.00 8.91
N GLU A 51 -6.83 -1.87 9.55
CA GLU A 51 -7.17 -1.59 10.94
C GLU A 51 -8.06 -0.35 10.99
N ASN A 52 -8.98 -0.31 11.97
CA ASN A 52 -9.84 0.85 12.20
C ASN A 52 -9.22 1.77 13.26
N GLU A 53 -9.00 3.03 12.92
CA GLU A 53 -8.37 4.03 13.81
C GLU A 53 -9.06 4.15 15.18
N ASN A 54 -10.38 3.98 15.23
CA ASN A 54 -11.14 4.12 16.48
C ASN A 54 -11.04 2.88 17.40
N ILE A 55 -10.56 1.74 16.89
CA ILE A 55 -10.43 0.48 17.63
C ILE A 55 -8.96 0.20 17.94
N SER A 56 -8.10 0.38 16.95
CA SER A 56 -6.65 0.20 17.02
C SER A 56 -6.01 1.39 16.32
N PRO A 57 -5.57 2.43 17.04
CA PRO A 57 -5.00 3.62 16.43
C PRO A 57 -3.66 3.32 15.72
N GLU A 58 -3.41 4.01 14.61
CA GLU A 58 -2.13 3.88 13.90
C GLU A 58 -0.96 4.24 14.82
N PRO A 59 0.07 3.37 14.94
CA PRO A 59 1.26 3.67 15.72
C PRO A 59 1.92 4.95 15.24
N GLN A 60 2.37 5.79 16.17
CA GLN A 60 3.19 6.95 15.82
C GLN A 60 4.50 6.46 15.22
N LYS A 61 4.92 7.06 14.10
CA LYS A 61 6.26 6.83 13.54
C LYS A 61 7.27 7.50 14.48
N GLU A 62 8.24 6.74 14.97
CA GLU A 62 9.42 7.27 15.67
C GLU A 62 10.21 8.26 14.80
#